data_AF-A0A7W1J7Y0-F1
#
_entry.id   AF-A0A7W1J7Y0-F1
#
_cell.length_a   1.000
_cell.length_b   1.000
_cell.length_c   1.000
_cell.angle_alpha   90.00
_cell.angle_beta   90.00
_cell.angle_gamma   90.00
#
_symmetry.space_group_name_H-M   'P 1'
#
loop_
_entity.id
_entity.type
_entity.pdbx_description
1 polymer ?
#
loop_
_entity_poly.entity_id
_entity_poly.type
_entity_poly.pdbx_seq_one_letter_code
_entity_poly.pdbx_strand_id
1 'polypeptide(L)'
;MRKGCASLVALVENALGNDPYAGDIYVFVGRQKNRVKLIAWDRSGFWLCAKRLEQGTFAVPKGSAIETATGTITLSPAQIQMLLEGIDVHHATYHAHYHRRDVGASAPSA
;
A
#
# COMPACT_ATOMS: atom_id res chain seq x y z
N MET A 1 -2.10 16.28 -0.31
CA MET A 1 -3.23 15.34 -0.51
C MET A 1 -4.46 15.89 0.23
N ARG A 2 -5.46 16.38 -0.51
CA ARG A 2 -6.69 17.00 0.05
C ARG A 2 -7.87 16.02 0.19
N LYS A 3 -7.79 14.84 -0.45
CA LYS A 3 -8.85 13.83 -0.48
C LYS A 3 -9.16 13.29 0.93
N GLY A 4 -10.44 13.24 1.30
CA GLY A 4 -10.95 12.56 2.50
C GLY A 4 -11.23 11.08 2.26
N CYS A 5 -11.81 10.39 3.25
CA CYS A 5 -12.05 8.94 3.20
C CYS A 5 -12.85 8.52 1.95
N ALA A 6 -14.04 9.09 1.75
CA ALA A 6 -14.91 8.78 0.60
C ALA A 6 -14.21 8.97 -0.76
N SER A 7 -13.42 10.04 -0.90
CA SER A 7 -12.68 10.31 -2.14
C SER A 7 -11.50 9.35 -2.37
N LEU A 8 -10.97 8.73 -1.32
CA LEU A 8 -9.93 7.71 -1.42
C LEU A 8 -10.54 6.33 -1.70
N VAL A 9 -11.66 5.99 -1.07
CA VAL A 9 -12.45 4.78 -1.40
C VAL A 9 -12.84 4.80 -2.88
N ALA A 10 -13.37 5.93 -3.36
CA ALA A 10 -13.70 6.08 -4.79
C ALA A 10 -12.48 5.95 -5.72
N LEU A 11 -11.25 6.23 -5.25
CA LEU A 11 -10.05 5.96 -6.05
C LEU A 11 -9.75 4.47 -6.14
N VAL A 12 -9.94 3.72 -5.04
CA VAL A 12 -9.76 2.27 -5.03
C VAL A 12 -10.72 1.62 -6.04
N GLU A 13 -12.00 1.99 -5.97
CA GLU A 13 -13.02 1.43 -6.86
C GLU A 13 -12.80 1.85 -8.32
N ASN A 14 -12.70 3.15 -8.59
CA ASN A 14 -12.80 3.65 -9.96
C ASN A 14 -11.46 3.74 -10.69
N ALA A 15 -10.35 3.96 -9.96
CA ALA A 15 -9.04 4.14 -10.57
C ALA A 15 -8.15 2.89 -10.45
N LEU A 16 -8.27 2.14 -9.36
CA LEU A 16 -7.53 0.88 -9.18
C LEU A 16 -8.33 -0.33 -9.64
N GLY A 17 -9.66 -0.25 -9.71
CA GLY A 17 -10.52 -1.37 -10.09
C GLY A 17 -10.61 -2.45 -9.02
N ASN A 18 -10.27 -2.12 -7.77
CA ASN A 18 -10.29 -3.06 -6.66
C ASN A 18 -11.54 -2.85 -5.79
N ASP A 19 -11.94 -3.90 -5.08
CA ASP A 19 -12.96 -3.82 -4.04
C ASP A 19 -12.36 -3.24 -2.74
N PRO A 20 -12.78 -2.03 -2.30
CA PRO A 20 -12.28 -1.43 -1.06
C PRO A 20 -12.82 -2.12 0.20
N TYR A 21 -13.83 -2.99 0.08
CA TYR A 21 -14.44 -3.73 1.18
C TYR A 21 -13.77 -5.10 1.43
N ALA A 22 -12.85 -5.53 0.55
CA ALA A 22 -12.22 -6.85 0.59
C ALA A 22 -11.21 -7.06 1.75
N GLY A 23 -11.06 -6.09 2.65
CA GLY A 23 -10.20 -6.18 3.84
C GLY A 23 -8.76 -5.74 3.63
N ASP A 24 -8.39 -5.34 2.41
CA ASP A 24 -7.07 -4.78 2.11
C ASP A 24 -6.90 -3.38 2.72
N ILE A 25 -5.64 -3.07 3.07
CA ILE A 25 -5.23 -1.73 3.51
C ILE A 25 -4.62 -1.00 2.32
N TYR A 26 -5.23 0.12 1.94
CA TYR A 26 -4.73 0.96 0.85
C TYR A 26 -3.92 2.13 1.41
N VAL A 27 -2.65 2.21 0.99
CA VAL A 27 -1.71 3.25 1.42
C VAL A 27 -1.56 4.30 0.33
N PHE A 28 -1.91 5.54 0.65
CA PHE A 28 -1.76 6.69 -0.22
C PHE A 28 -0.66 7.61 0.33
N VAL A 29 0.38 7.83 -0.48
CA VAL A 29 1.41 8.81 -0.16
C VAL A 29 1.14 10.10 -0.96
N GLY A 30 1.20 11.25 -0.31
CA GLY A 30 1.01 12.53 -0.98
C GLY A 30 2.16 12.87 -1.93
N ARG A 31 1.90 13.71 -2.94
CA ARG A 31 2.93 14.15 -3.92
C ARG A 31 4.21 14.71 -3.30
N GLN A 32 4.11 15.45 -2.19
CA GLN A 32 5.27 15.97 -1.46
C GLN A 32 5.98 14.93 -0.57
N LYS A 33 5.50 13.68 -0.55
CA LYS A 33 6.03 12.55 0.23
C LYS A 33 6.11 12.79 1.74
N ASN A 34 5.58 13.87 2.28
CA ASN A 34 5.56 14.19 3.72
C ASN A 34 4.23 13.82 4.41
N ARG A 35 3.29 13.22 3.68
CA ARG A 35 1.98 12.81 4.19
C ARG A 35 1.61 11.43 3.66
N VAL A 36 1.08 10.60 4.56
CA VAL A 36 0.53 9.29 4.25
C VAL A 36 -0.91 9.21 4.78
N LYS A 37 -1.77 8.53 4.04
CA LYS A 37 -3.12 8.13 4.46
C LYS A 37 -3.31 6.65 4.22
N LEU A 38 -3.90 5.96 5.18
CA LEU A 38 -4.26 4.55 5.08
C LEU A 38 -5.77 4.46 5.20
N ILE A 39 -6.41 3.71 4.30
CA ILE A 39 -7.81 3.32 4.45
C ILE A 39 -7.91 1.80 4.56
N ALA A 40 -8.84 1.36 5.39
CA ALA A 40 -9.19 -0.04 5.57
C ALA A 40 -10.69 -0.13 5.86
N TRP A 41 -11.38 -1.06 5.22
CA TRP A 41 -12.72 -1.47 5.61
C TRP A 41 -12.61 -2.53 6.71
N ASP A 42 -13.41 -2.40 7.76
CA ASP A 42 -13.55 -3.46 8.76
C ASP A 42 -14.79 -4.34 8.49
N ARG A 43 -15.77 -4.38 9.39
CA ARG A 43 -17.09 -5.01 9.20
C ARG A 43 -18.21 -4.01 8.99
N SER A 44 -18.02 -2.78 9.48
CA SER A 44 -19.08 -1.79 9.66
C SER A 44 -18.72 -0.41 9.12
N GLY A 45 -17.44 -0.13 8.89
CA GLY A 45 -17.00 1.20 8.49
C GLY A 45 -15.60 1.24 7.89
N PHE A 46 -15.33 2.35 7.19
CA PHE A 46 -13.99 2.69 6.77
C PHE A 46 -13.24 3.44 7.87
N TRP A 47 -12.01 3.02 8.07
CA TRP A 47 -11.04 3.71 8.92
C TRP A 47 -10.14 4.55 8.04
N LEU A 48 -9.80 5.75 8.50
CA LEU A 48 -8.81 6.60 7.87
C LEU A 48 -7.74 6.99 8.89
N CYS A 49 -6.55 6.44 8.74
CA CYS A 49 -5.37 6.90 9.47
C CYS A 49 -4.59 7.89 8.60
N ALA A 50 -4.11 8.99 9.20
CA ALA A 50 -3.32 9.99 8.50
C ALA A 50 -2.08 10.38 9.32
N LYS A 51 -0.90 10.33 8.71
CA LYS A 51 0.36 10.77 9.31
C LYS A 51 0.99 11.86 8.44
N ARG A 52 1.46 12.93 9.08
CA ARG A 52 2.28 13.99 8.46
C ARG A 52 3.62 14.03 9.18
N LEU A 53 4.70 14.06 8.42
CA LEU A 53 6.02 14.36 8.97
C LEU A 53 6.13 15.88 9.15
N GLU A 54 6.57 16.30 10.33
CA GLU A 54 6.87 17.72 10.59
C GLU A 54 8.17 18.15 9.90
N GLN A 55 9.06 17.19 9.59
CA GLN A 55 10.28 17.41 8.82
C GLN A 55 10.57 16.19 7.91
N GLY A 56 11.09 16.44 6.71
CA GLY A 56 11.51 15.39 5.77
C GLY A 56 10.38 14.74 4.97
N THR A 57 10.67 13.56 4.42
CA THR A 57 9.79 12.80 3.53
C THR A 57 9.86 11.31 3.83
N PHE A 58 8.74 10.61 3.63
CA PHE A 58 8.69 9.16 3.67
C PHE A 58 9.55 8.55 2.54
N ALA A 59 10.28 7.47 2.87
CA ALA A 59 10.95 6.62 1.88
C ALA A 59 9.89 5.75 1.18
N VAL A 60 9.51 6.15 -0.03
CA VAL A 60 8.47 5.45 -0.79
C VAL A 60 9.10 4.24 -1.48
N PRO A 61 8.50 3.04 -1.43
CA PRO A 61 9.11 1.87 -2.05
C PRO A 61 9.28 2.00 -3.56
N LYS A 62 10.32 1.35 -4.08
CA LYS A 62 10.68 1.34 -5.51
C LYS A 62 9.53 0.78 -6.35
N GLY A 63 9.28 1.40 -7.49
CA GLY A 63 8.22 0.96 -8.41
C GLY A 63 6.81 1.38 -7.99
N SER A 64 6.68 2.18 -6.93
CA SER A 64 5.40 2.78 -6.58
C SER A 64 4.92 3.76 -7.65
N ALA A 65 3.61 4.00 -7.69
CA ALA A 65 2.96 4.96 -8.59
C ALA A 65 3.57 6.38 -8.54
N ILE A 66 4.21 6.74 -7.43
CA ILE A 66 4.84 8.07 -7.28
C ILE A 66 6.15 8.17 -8.09
N GLU A 67 6.84 7.05 -8.29
CA GLU A 67 8.07 7.00 -9.10
C GLU A 67 7.78 6.74 -10.56
N THR A 68 6.87 5.79 -10.86
CA THR A 68 6.61 5.29 -12.21
C THR A 68 5.45 6.01 -12.90
N ALA A 69 4.74 6.88 -12.19
CA ALA A 69 3.47 7.50 -12.60
C ALA A 69 2.36 6.49 -12.99
N THR A 70 2.56 5.20 -12.75
CA THR A 70 1.65 4.12 -13.17
C THR A 70 1.68 2.93 -12.20
N GLY A 71 0.54 2.26 -12.04
CA GLY A 71 0.42 1.02 -11.28
C GLY A 71 0.34 1.17 -9.77
N THR A 72 0.25 0.04 -9.09
CA THR A 72 0.28 -0.11 -7.63
C THR A 72 1.28 -1.19 -7.25
N ILE A 73 1.81 -1.10 -6.03
CA ILE A 73 2.67 -2.14 -5.46
C ILE A 73 2.02 -2.67 -4.19
N THR A 74 2.16 -3.98 -3.97
CA THR A 74 1.73 -4.62 -2.72
C THR A 74 2.83 -4.47 -1.68
N LEU A 75 2.46 -4.04 -0.48
CA LEU A 75 3.37 -3.93 0.66
C LEU A 75 3.02 -4.98 1.71
N SER A 76 4.04 -5.62 2.26
CA SER A 76 3.88 -6.42 3.47
C SER A 76 3.61 -5.53 4.69
N PRO A 77 3.07 -6.07 5.79
CA PRO A 77 2.90 -5.32 7.03
C PRO A 77 4.19 -4.66 7.53
N ALA A 78 5.33 -5.35 7.39
CA ALA A 78 6.63 -4.80 7.78
C ALA A 78 7.06 -3.64 6.87
N GLN A 79 6.80 -3.69 5.56
CA GLN A 79 7.07 -2.57 4.66
C GLN A 79 6.16 -1.36 4.95
N ILE A 80 4.92 -1.58 5.36
CA ILE A 80 4.02 -0.52 5.84
C ILE A 80 4.61 0.11 7.10
N GLN A 81 5.04 -0.69 8.08
CA GLN A 81 5.64 -0.17 9.31
C GLN A 81 6.91 0.65 9.01
N MET A 82 7.80 0.15 8.16
CA MET A 82 9.01 0.87 7.75
C MET A 82 8.67 2.21 7.08
N LEU A 83 7.70 2.20 6.16
CA LEU A 83 7.20 3.42 5.53
C LEU A 83 6.68 4.40 6.58
N LEU A 84 5.91 3.93 7.56
CA LEU A 84 5.34 4.77 8.61
C LEU A 84 6.41 5.36 9.54
N GLU A 85 7.48 4.63 9.83
CA GLU A 85 8.62 5.11 10.63
C GLU A 85 9.59 5.99 9.82
N GLY A 86 9.44 6.07 8.50
CA GLY A 86 10.37 6.80 7.63
C GLY A 86 11.71 6.08 7.45
N ILE A 87 11.74 4.77 7.71
CA ILE A 87 12.91 3.92 7.48
C ILE A 87 13.06 3.70 5.97
N ASP A 88 14.30 3.81 5.47
CA ASP A 88 14.58 3.56 4.06
C ASP A 88 14.31 2.08 3.71
N VAL A 89 13.24 1.88 2.94
CA VAL A 89 12.80 0.56 2.44
C VAL A 89 13.61 0.06 1.27
N HIS A 90 14.45 0.88 0.64
CA HIS A 90 15.20 0.50 -0.56
C HIS A 90 16.39 -0.43 -0.27
N HIS A 91 16.87 -0.44 0.96
CA HIS A 91 18.06 -1.19 1.38
C HIS A 91 17.74 -2.32 2.37
N ALA A 92 16.47 -2.48 2.76
CA ALA A 92 16.08 -3.57 3.63
C ALA A 92 15.87 -4.85 2.82
N THR A 93 16.69 -5.85 3.10
CA THR A 93 16.55 -7.20 2.56
C THR A 93 15.86 -8.09 3.58
N TYR A 94 14.82 -8.80 3.14
CA TYR A 94 14.36 -9.94 3.91
C TYR A 94 15.43 -11.04 3.87
N HIS A 95 15.68 -11.68 5.00
CA HIS A 95 16.32 -12.98 4.98
C HIS A 95 15.39 -13.99 4.29
N ALA A 96 15.95 -15.10 3.80
CA ALA A 96 15.19 -16.13 3.11
C ALA A 96 14.03 -16.62 4.02
N HIS A 97 12.80 -16.26 3.65
CA HIS A 97 11.60 -16.71 4.32
C HIS A 97 10.90 -17.78 3.47
N TYR A 98 10.25 -18.72 4.14
CA TYR A 98 9.43 -19.71 3.46
C TYR A 98 8.30 -19.01 2.72
N HIS A 99 8.28 -19.16 1.39
CA HIS A 99 7.12 -18.83 0.57
C HIS A 99 6.36 -20.10 0.26
N ARG A 100 5.11 -20.18 0.75
CA ARG A 100 4.20 -21.26 0.36
C ARG A 100 3.96 -21.11 -1.14
N ARG A 101 4.26 -22.17 -1.92
CA ARG A 101 3.84 -22.22 -3.32
C ARG A 101 2.33 -22.37 -3.35
N ASP A 102 1.64 -21.57 -4.16
CA ASP A 102 0.21 -21.76 -4.41
C ASP A 102 0.02 -23.13 -5.08
N VAL A 103 -0.59 -24.06 -4.35
CA VAL A 103 -0.98 -25.37 -4.87
C VAL A 103 -2.27 -25.16 -5.66
N GLY A 104 -2.15 -24.81 -6.94
CA GLY A 104 -3.33 -24.52 -7.79
C GLY A 104 -3.11 -24.46 -9.30
N ALA A 105 -1.87 -24.46 -9.80
CA ALA A 105 -1.62 -24.62 -11.24
C ALA A 105 -1.53 -26.12 -11.57
N SER A 106 -2.64 -26.68 -12.04
CA SER A 106 -2.77 -28.03 -12.59
C SER A 106 -1.62 -28.38 -13.55
N ALA A 107 -0.99 -29.53 -13.32
CA ALA A 107 -0.03 -30.13 -14.25
C ALA A 107 -0.69 -30.34 -15.63
N PRO A 108 0.01 -30.09 -16.75
CA PRO A 108 -0.51 -30.45 -18.06
C PRO A 108 -0.63 -31.98 -18.13
N SER A 109 -1.80 -32.45 -18.57
CA SER A 109 -2.04 -33.86 -18.90
C SER A 109 -1.13 -34.29 -20.05
N ALA A 110 -0.67 -35.53 -19.96
CA ALA A 110 0.19 -36.23 -20.90
C ALA A 110 -0.28 -36.18 -22.37
#